data_AF-A0A2W6YLL8-F1
#
_entry.id   AF-A0A2W6YLL8-F1
#
_cell.length_a   1.000
_cell.length_b   1.000
_cell.length_c   1.000
_cell.angle_alpha   90.00
_cell.angle_beta   90.00
_cell.angle_gamma   90.00
#
_symmetry.space_group_name_H-M   'P 1'
#
loop_
_entity.id
_entity.type
_entity.pdbx_description
1 polymer ?
#
loop_
_entity_poly.entity_id
_entity_poly.type
_entity_poly.pdbx_seq_one_letter_code
_entity_poly.pdbx_strand_id
1 'polypeptide(L)'
;MPMNRKLYPPNWNAIALQIKEAANWQCQNCKRPCRKPKESWEALSDRLHEWDCTHETNWLNEFLQDFHDDETGEWGQVPKIQRFALTVAHLNHQPEDCRPENLKALCAPCHLKYDTSQMKLKKRLKAERLGQMTLL
;
A
#
# COMPACT_ATOMS: atom_id res chain seq x y z
N MET A 1 -11.69 -0.78 -1.50
CA MET A 1 -12.59 -1.93 -1.79
C MET A 1 -11.87 -3.21 -1.44
N PRO A 2 -12.50 -4.17 -0.73
CA PRO A 2 -11.85 -5.45 -0.42
C PRO A 2 -11.57 -6.23 -1.71
N MET A 3 -10.41 -6.88 -1.75
CA MET A 3 -9.92 -7.67 -2.87
C MET A 3 -10.81 -8.90 -3.10
N ASN A 4 -11.31 -9.11 -4.32
CA ASN A 4 -12.02 -10.34 -4.66
C ASN A 4 -11.02 -11.45 -4.94
N ARG A 5 -10.75 -12.30 -3.93
CA ARG A 5 -9.74 -13.38 -4.03
C ARG A 5 -10.00 -14.40 -5.14
N LYS A 6 -11.25 -14.53 -5.61
CA LYS A 6 -11.61 -15.45 -6.71
C LYS A 6 -11.00 -15.09 -8.06
N LEU A 7 -10.59 -13.82 -8.24
CA LEU A 7 -9.97 -13.34 -9.49
C LEU A 7 -8.45 -13.57 -9.53
N TYR A 8 -7.87 -14.09 -8.46
CA TYR A 8 -6.44 -14.28 -8.31
C TYR A 8 -6.11 -15.77 -8.26
N PRO A 9 -4.92 -16.19 -8.68
CA PRO A 9 -4.50 -17.57 -8.54
C PRO A 9 -4.37 -17.96 -7.05
N PRO A 10 -4.53 -19.26 -6.70
CA PRO A 10 -4.47 -19.72 -5.31
C PRO A 10 -3.16 -19.37 -4.57
N ASN A 11 -2.05 -19.30 -5.31
CA ASN A 11 -0.72 -18.99 -4.79
C ASN A 11 -0.40 -17.47 -4.77
N TRP A 12 -1.39 -16.59 -4.98
CA TRP A 12 -1.20 -15.13 -4.98
C TRP A 12 -0.38 -14.61 -3.78
N ASN A 13 -0.61 -15.15 -2.58
CA ASN A 13 0.11 -14.72 -1.38
C ASN A 13 1.63 -14.98 -1.50
N ALA A 14 2.03 -16.08 -2.11
CA ALA A 14 3.44 -16.42 -2.34
C ALA A 14 4.04 -15.50 -3.41
N ILE A 15 3.33 -15.28 -4.52
CA ILE A 15 3.75 -14.35 -5.58
C ILE A 15 3.93 -12.94 -5.01
N ALA A 16 2.95 -12.45 -4.26
CA ALA A 16 3.00 -11.13 -3.66
C ALA A 16 4.14 -10.99 -2.63
N LEU A 17 4.46 -12.06 -1.89
CA LEU A 17 5.61 -12.08 -0.99
C LEU A 17 6.92 -11.98 -1.77
N GLN A 18 7.10 -12.81 -2.80
CA GLN A 18 8.30 -12.81 -3.65
C GLN A 18 8.57 -11.43 -4.27
N ILE A 19 7.54 -10.75 -4.78
CA ILE A 19 7.68 -9.41 -5.36
C ILE A 19 8.10 -8.37 -4.29
N LYS A 20 7.59 -8.48 -3.06
CA LYS A 20 7.96 -7.57 -1.97
C LYS A 20 9.39 -7.82 -1.47
N GLU A 21 9.79 -9.08 -1.38
CA GLU A 21 11.15 -9.48 -1.02
C GLU A 21 12.16 -9.04 -2.07
N ALA A 22 11.86 -9.25 -3.35
CA ALA A 22 12.68 -8.78 -4.47
C ALA A 22 12.83 -7.25 -4.49
N ALA A 23 11.82 -6.51 -4.01
CA ALA A 23 11.87 -5.06 -3.84
C ALA A 23 12.54 -4.61 -2.52
N ASN A 24 13.12 -5.53 -1.74
CA ASN A 24 13.68 -5.29 -0.41
C ASN A 24 12.73 -4.52 0.53
N TRP A 25 11.43 -4.79 0.42
CA TRP A 25 10.39 -4.08 1.16
C TRP A 25 10.39 -2.55 0.96
N GLN A 26 10.88 -2.08 -0.19
CA GLN A 26 10.88 -0.69 -0.59
C GLN A 26 9.87 -0.45 -1.71
N CYS A 27 9.18 0.69 -1.68
CA CYS A 27 8.28 1.08 -2.76
C CYS A 27 9.08 1.30 -4.05
N GLN A 28 8.74 0.59 -5.13
CA GLN A 28 9.46 0.73 -6.39
C GLN A 28 9.23 2.08 -7.09
N ASN A 29 8.22 2.86 -6.64
CA ASN A 29 7.92 4.20 -7.17
C ASN A 29 8.59 5.32 -6.38
N CYS A 30 8.32 5.42 -5.07
CA CYS A 30 8.83 6.51 -4.23
C CYS A 30 10.03 6.13 -3.36
N LYS A 31 10.55 4.90 -3.49
CA LYS A 31 11.69 4.34 -2.74
C LYS A 31 11.53 4.24 -1.22
N ARG A 32 10.43 4.77 -0.66
CA ARG A 32 10.10 4.65 0.76
C ARG A 32 10.24 3.20 1.27
N PRO A 33 11.05 2.96 2.31
CA PRO A 33 11.04 1.71 3.06
C PRO A 33 9.68 1.47 3.73
N CYS A 34 9.11 0.30 3.51
CA CYS A 34 7.81 -0.12 4.07
C CYS A 34 8.00 -1.22 5.10
N ARG A 35 6.96 -1.47 5.90
CA ARG A 35 7.00 -2.46 6.99
C ARG A 35 7.11 -3.90 6.50
N LYS A 36 8.04 -4.66 7.09
CA LYS A 36 8.24 -6.10 6.89
C LYS A 36 7.27 -6.94 7.74
N PRO A 37 7.03 -8.22 7.40
CA PRO A 37 6.19 -9.11 8.19
C PRO A 37 6.80 -9.29 9.57
N LYS A 38 5.98 -9.22 10.63
CA LYS A 38 6.39 -9.35 12.03
C LYS A 38 7.34 -8.26 12.56
N GLU A 39 7.66 -7.23 11.78
CA GLU A 39 8.44 -6.07 12.25
C GLU A 39 7.59 -5.24 13.22
N SER A 40 8.12 -4.81 14.37
CA SER A 40 7.39 -3.91 15.27
C SER A 40 7.36 -2.48 14.72
N TRP A 41 6.58 -1.60 15.32
CA TRP A 41 6.50 -0.20 14.87
C TRP A 41 7.76 0.57 15.25
N GLU A 42 8.34 0.25 16.40
CA GLU A 42 9.59 0.79 16.91
C GLU A 42 10.74 0.41 15.98
N ALA A 43 10.85 -0.88 15.63
CA ALA A 43 11.86 -1.35 14.68
C ALA A 43 11.74 -0.71 13.28
N LEU A 44 10.50 -0.46 12.82
CA LEU A 44 10.29 0.30 11.60
C LEU A 44 10.75 1.75 11.76
N SER A 45 10.39 2.41 12.87
CA SER A 45 10.77 3.79 13.17
C SER A 45 12.29 3.97 13.19
N ASP A 46 13.01 3.07 13.86
CA ASP A 46 14.48 3.07 13.91
C ASP A 46 15.07 2.95 12.50
N ARG A 47 14.54 2.04 11.68
CA ARG A 47 14.98 1.87 10.30
C ARG A 47 14.65 3.07 9.40
N LEU A 48 13.54 3.77 9.64
CA LEU A 48 13.22 5.02 8.95
C LEU A 48 14.19 6.13 9.35
N HIS A 49 14.52 6.23 10.64
CA HIS A 49 15.50 7.19 11.15
C HIS A 49 16.88 6.97 10.51
N GLU A 50 17.39 5.75 10.51
CA GLU A 50 18.65 5.39 9.85
C GLU A 50 18.63 5.70 8.34
N TRP A 51 17.47 5.47 7.69
CA TRP A 51 17.30 5.78 6.28
C TRP A 51 17.37 7.28 6.00
N ASP A 52 16.65 8.10 6.77
CA ASP A 52 16.63 9.56 6.63
C ASP A 52 17.99 10.18 7.00
N CYS A 53 18.83 9.52 7.82
CA CYS A 53 20.21 9.95 8.06
C CYS A 53 21.14 9.70 6.86
N THR A 54 20.80 8.76 5.97
CA THR A 54 21.64 8.34 4.83
C THR A 54 21.13 8.84 3.48
N HIS A 55 19.91 9.36 3.44
CA HIS A 55 19.24 9.84 2.23
C HIS A 55 18.60 11.20 2.51
N GLU A 56 18.48 12.04 1.47
CA GLU A 56 17.75 13.30 1.56
C GLU A 56 16.22 13.03 1.53
N THR A 57 15.72 12.34 2.54
CA THR A 57 14.30 11.99 2.72
C THR A 57 13.81 12.36 4.11
N ASN A 58 12.50 12.29 4.31
CA ASN A 58 11.88 12.65 5.58
C ASN A 58 10.74 11.69 5.95
N TRP A 59 10.97 10.39 5.79
CA TRP A 59 9.96 9.36 5.99
C TRP A 59 9.55 9.20 7.46
N LEU A 60 10.46 9.43 8.41
CA LEU A 60 10.16 9.36 9.84
C LEU A 60 9.12 10.42 10.24
N ASN A 61 9.28 11.65 9.76
CA ASN A 61 8.30 12.71 10.01
C ASN A 61 6.97 12.48 9.24
N GLU A 62 6.98 11.73 8.13
CA GLU A 62 5.73 11.26 7.51
C GLU A 62 5.07 10.11 8.28
N PHE A 63 5.85 9.35 9.04
CA PHE A 63 5.38 8.22 9.84
C PHE A 63 4.71 8.71 11.13
N LEU A 64 5.28 9.69 11.82
CA LEU A 64 4.71 10.25 13.04
C LEU A 64 3.75 11.40 12.68
N GLN A 65 2.52 11.34 13.17
CA GLN A 65 1.57 12.43 13.06
C GLN A 65 1.39 13.07 14.42
N ASP A 66 1.70 14.36 14.50
CA ASP A 66 1.32 15.17 15.65
C ASP A 66 -0.20 15.27 15.73
N PHE A 67 -0.72 15.12 16.94
CA PHE A 67 -2.10 15.40 17.26
C PHE A 67 -2.17 16.32 18.48
N HIS A 68 -3.21 17.14 18.50
CA HIS A 68 -3.59 17.98 19.61
C HIS A 68 -5.00 17.58 20.01
N ASP A 69 -5.20 17.31 21.29
CA ASP A 69 -6.51 17.06 21.85
C ASP A 69 -7.06 18.38 22.40
N ASP A 70 -8.10 18.91 21.75
CA ASP A 70 -8.65 20.23 22.08
C ASP A 70 -9.41 20.25 23.42
N GLU A 71 -9.81 19.08 23.96
CA GLU A 71 -10.53 18.98 25.23
C GLU A 71 -9.57 18.87 26.42
N THR A 72 -8.47 18.15 26.26
CA THR A 72 -7.46 17.92 27.31
C THR A 72 -6.26 18.85 27.20
N GLY A 73 -6.03 19.47 26.04
CA GLY A 73 -4.86 20.29 25.73
C GLY A 73 -3.56 19.49 25.54
N GLU A 74 -3.66 18.16 25.44
CA GLU A 74 -2.49 17.29 25.30
C GLU A 74 -1.95 17.29 23.87
N TRP A 75 -0.61 17.27 23.77
CA TRP A 75 0.11 17.08 22.52
C TRP A 75 0.74 15.70 22.51
N GLY A 76 0.58 14.98 21.39
CA GLY A 76 1.19 13.66 21.23
C GLY A 76 1.46 13.30 19.78
N GLN A 77 2.10 12.15 19.58
CA GLN A 77 2.44 11.63 18.26
C GLN A 77 1.83 10.24 18.07
N VAL A 78 1.17 10.04 16.92
CA VAL A 78 0.61 8.74 16.53
C VAL A 78 1.22 8.25 15.22
N PRO A 79 1.62 6.97 15.12
CA PRO A 79 2.22 6.44 13.90
C PRO A 79 1.18 6.15 12.81
N LYS A 80 1.40 6.68 11.59
CA LYS A 80 0.62 6.45 10.35
C LYS A 80 0.98 5.12 9.68
N ILE A 81 0.81 4.05 10.43
CA ILE A 81 1.12 2.67 10.06
C ILE A 81 0.64 2.28 8.65
N GLN A 82 -0.60 2.64 8.32
CA GLN A 82 -1.25 2.19 7.08
C GLN A 82 -0.54 2.71 5.82
N ARG A 83 0.12 3.88 5.88
CA ARG A 83 0.87 4.47 4.75
C ARG A 83 2.13 3.68 4.41
N PHE A 84 2.67 2.95 5.39
CA PHE A 84 3.90 2.15 5.28
C PHE A 84 3.63 0.67 4.99
N ALA A 85 2.39 0.33 4.61
CA ALA A 85 2.05 -0.98 4.10
C ALA A 85 2.51 -1.13 2.64
N LEU A 86 3.34 -2.15 2.36
CA LEU A 86 3.72 -2.51 1.00
C LEU A 86 2.70 -3.46 0.38
N THR A 87 2.22 -3.09 -0.80
CA THR A 87 1.24 -3.84 -1.58
C THR A 87 1.81 -4.15 -2.97
N VAL A 88 1.15 -5.04 -3.71
CA VAL A 88 1.53 -5.37 -5.09
C VAL A 88 0.40 -4.91 -6.00
N ALA A 89 0.76 -4.09 -6.98
CA ALA A 89 -0.13 -3.56 -8.01
C ALA A 89 0.09 -4.28 -9.34
N HIS A 90 -1.00 -4.48 -10.09
CA HIS A 90 -0.97 -4.98 -11.46
C HIS A 90 -0.90 -3.79 -12.42
N LEU A 91 0.10 -3.74 -13.28
CA LEU A 91 0.35 -2.59 -14.18
C LEU A 91 -0.69 -2.48 -15.30
N ASN A 92 -1.32 -3.59 -15.68
CA ASN A 92 -2.46 -3.62 -16.60
C ASN A 92 -3.82 -3.60 -15.89
N HIS A 93 -3.84 -3.52 -14.56
CA HIS A 93 -5.03 -3.63 -13.70
C HIS A 93 -5.88 -4.91 -13.87
N GLN A 94 -5.31 -5.97 -14.44
CA GLN A 94 -5.93 -7.30 -14.56
C GLN A 94 -5.42 -8.21 -13.44
N PRO A 95 -6.28 -8.66 -12.52
CA PRO A 95 -5.88 -9.47 -11.38
C PRO A 95 -5.45 -10.90 -11.75
N GLU A 96 -5.85 -11.39 -12.92
CA GLU A 96 -5.48 -12.72 -13.41
C GLU A 96 -4.04 -12.76 -13.95
N ASP A 97 -3.50 -11.62 -14.39
CA ASP A 97 -2.17 -11.52 -14.99
C ASP A 97 -1.08 -11.31 -13.93
N CYS A 98 -0.69 -12.41 -13.28
CA CYS A 98 0.32 -12.42 -12.23
C CYS A 98 1.77 -12.60 -12.74
N ARG A 99 2.06 -12.29 -14.01
CA ARG A 99 3.45 -12.34 -14.52
C ARG A 99 4.32 -11.32 -13.78
N PRO A 100 5.55 -11.65 -13.37
CA PRO A 100 6.41 -10.74 -12.61
C PRO A 100 6.60 -9.36 -13.25
N GLU A 101 6.67 -9.31 -14.59
CA GLU A 101 6.78 -8.07 -15.38
C GLU A 101 5.55 -7.14 -15.25
N ASN A 102 4.38 -7.69 -14.93
CA ASN A 102 3.15 -6.93 -14.74
C ASN A 102 2.92 -6.53 -13.27
N LEU A 103 3.79 -6.97 -12.35
CA LEU A 103 3.63 -6.73 -10.92
C LEU A 103 4.62 -5.69 -10.43
N LYS A 104 4.14 -4.77 -9.59
CA LYS A 104 4.97 -3.71 -8.99
C LYS A 104 4.70 -3.59 -7.49
N ALA A 105 5.75 -3.59 -6.68
CA ALA A 105 5.66 -3.35 -5.24
C ALA A 105 5.48 -1.84 -4.98
N LEU A 106 4.31 -1.45 -4.47
CA LEU A 106 3.94 -0.06 -4.21
C LEU A 106 3.45 0.10 -2.77
N CYS A 107 3.89 1.16 -2.09
CA CYS A 107 3.31 1.56 -0.81
C CYS A 107 1.84 1.96 -0.99
N ALA A 108 1.04 1.87 0.08
CA ALA A 108 -0.39 2.15 0.02
C ALA A 108 -0.73 3.51 -0.65
N PRO A 109 -0.05 4.63 -0.37
CA PRO A 109 -0.31 5.90 -1.06
C PRO A 109 -0.03 5.86 -2.57
N CYS A 110 1.11 5.28 -2.98
CA CYS A 110 1.46 5.18 -4.39
C CYS A 110 0.50 4.24 -5.14
N HIS A 111 0.11 3.14 -4.51
CA HIS A 111 -0.85 2.21 -5.11
C HIS A 111 -2.22 2.89 -5.29
N LEU A 112 -2.74 3.56 -4.26
CA LEU A 112 -4.02 4.28 -4.35
C LEU A 112 -4.00 5.35 -5.45
N LYS A 113 -2.91 6.12 -5.55
CA LYS A 113 -2.73 7.09 -6.63
C LYS A 113 -2.76 6.42 -7.99
N TYR A 114 -2.06 5.30 -8.15
CA TYR A 114 -2.03 4.53 -9.39
C TYR A 114 -3.42 4.00 -9.79
N ASP A 115 -4.18 3.51 -8.83
CA ASP A 115 -5.48 2.88 -9.04
C ASP A 115 -6.65 3.88 -9.23
N THR A 116 -6.39 5.18 -9.04
CA THR A 116 -7.42 6.24 -9.05
C THR A 116 -8.17 6.30 -10.38
N SER A 117 -7.47 6.17 -11.52
CA SER A 117 -8.09 6.18 -12.86
C SER A 117 -9.06 5.02 -13.08
N GLN A 118 -8.82 3.88 -12.43
CA GLN A 118 -9.63 2.67 -12.57
C GLN A 118 -10.85 2.65 -11.67
N MET A 119 -10.98 3.57 -10.72
CA MET A 119 -12.06 3.54 -9.72
C MET A 119 -13.46 3.57 -10.36
N LYS A 120 -13.67 4.42 -11.38
CA LYS A 120 -14.95 4.51 -12.09
C LYS A 120 -15.32 3.21 -12.80
N LEU A 121 -14.37 2.63 -13.53
CA LEU A 121 -14.55 1.37 -14.24
C LEU A 121 -14.81 0.21 -13.26
N LYS A 122 -13.97 0.06 -12.22
CA LYS A 122 -14.13 -0.98 -11.20
C LYS A 122 -15.46 -0.86 -10.46
N LYS A 123 -15.92 0.37 -10.17
CA LYS A 123 -17.26 0.60 -9.57
C LYS A 123 -18.37 0.15 -10.50
N ARG A 124 -18.29 0.47 -11.80
CA ARG A 124 -19.25 0.01 -12.81
C ARG A 124 -19.26 -1.52 -12.87
N LEU A 125 -18.12 -2.15 -13.21
CA LEU A 125 -17.99 -3.62 -13.31
C LEU A 125 -18.47 -4.36 -12.06
N LYS A 126 -18.27 -3.78 -10.87
CA LYS A 126 -18.81 -4.33 -9.63
C LYS A 126 -20.34 -4.28 -9.59
N ALA A 127 -20.95 -3.17 -9.98
CA ALA A 127 -22.41 -3.05 -10.08
C ALA A 127 -22.98 -4.03 -11.12
N GLU A 128 -22.33 -4.16 -12.29
CA GLU A 128 -22.72 -5.16 -13.32
C GLU A 128 -22.71 -6.58 -12.74
N ARG A 129 -21.63 -6.96 -12.05
CA ARG A 129 -21.51 -8.29 -11.40
C ARG A 129 -22.56 -8.54 -10.32
N LEU A 130 -22.96 -7.50 -9.59
CA LEU A 130 -23.98 -7.61 -8.54
C LEU A 130 -25.42 -7.48 -9.07
N GLY A 131 -25.60 -7.35 -10.39
CA GLY A 131 -26.92 -7.13 -10.99
C GLY A 131 -27.54 -5.78 -10.62
N GLN A 132 -26.74 -4.81 -10.18
CA GLN A 132 -27.16 -3.48 -9.73
C GLN A 132 -27.13 -2.44 -10.86
N MET A 133 -27.14 -2.87 -12.13
CA MET A 133 -27.25 -1.96 -13.25
C MET A 133 -28.68 -1.46 -13.35
N THR A 134 -28.88 -0.16 -13.18
CA THR A 134 -30.11 0.47 -13.62
C THR A 134 -30.14 0.42 -15.14
N LEU A 135 -31.01 -0.42 -15.70
CA LEU A 135 -31.40 -0.29 -17.10
C LEU A 135 -32.18 1.03 -17.19
N LEU A 136 -31.59 2.03 -17.82
CA LEU A 136 -32.31 3.24 -18.23
C LEU A 136 -33.25 2.91 -19.37
#